data_AF-A0A3D2BUP8-F1
#
_entry.id   AF-A0A3D2BUP8-F1
#
_cell.length_a   1.000
_cell.length_b   1.000
_cell.length_c   1.000
_cell.angle_alpha   90.00
_cell.angle_beta   90.00
_cell.angle_gamma   90.00
#
_symmetry.space_group_name_H-M   'P 1'
#
loop_
_entity.id
_entity.type
_entity.pdbx_description
1 polymer ?
#
loop_
_entity_poly.entity_id
_entity_poly.type
_entity_poly.pdbx_seq_one_letter_code
_entity_poly.pdbx_strand_id
1 'polypeptide(L)'
;MAKLLTNEQVEKYYRDGYVHPFRALSDADAQSLRNRIESFEAEQACEAQQALVFKAHLPFRWLSDIITHPRILDAVEDVIGPNLLCWGSSFFQKNAHDPRFVSWHQDTYYYGLEPPDTLTVWLSITHSNLESGCVRVIPGSHESREI
;
A
#
# COMPACT_ATOMS: atom_id res chain seq x y z
N MET A 1 10.81 15.09 14.66
CA MET A 1 10.79 13.83 13.89
C MET A 1 11.44 14.10 12.54
N ALA A 2 12.10 13.11 11.95
CA ALA A 2 12.87 13.33 10.73
C ALA A 2 11.92 13.35 9.53
N LYS A 3 11.93 14.44 8.75
CA LYS A 3 11.23 14.47 7.45
C LYS A 3 11.90 13.46 6.52
N LEU A 4 11.09 12.59 5.93
CA LEU A 4 11.53 11.54 5.03
C LEU A 4 11.27 11.88 3.57
N LEU A 5 10.13 12.52 3.27
CA LEU A 5 9.82 13.06 1.96
C LEU A 5 10.38 14.48 1.82
N THR A 6 10.85 14.81 0.62
CA THR A 6 11.21 16.19 0.30
C THR A 6 9.95 17.05 0.14
N ASN A 7 10.08 18.37 0.30
CA ASN A 7 8.94 19.28 0.04
C ASN A 7 8.41 19.11 -1.40
N GLU A 8 9.28 18.90 -2.38
CA GLU A 8 8.89 18.63 -3.77
C GLU A 8 8.06 17.34 -3.91
N GLN A 9 8.39 16.29 -3.16
CA GLN A 9 7.61 15.04 -3.12
C GLN A 9 6.23 15.25 -2.49
N VAL A 10 6.15 16.06 -1.42
CA VAL A 10 4.88 16.41 -0.78
C VAL A 10 4.02 17.26 -1.71
N GLU A 11 4.59 18.29 -2.35
CA GLU A 11 3.89 19.11 -3.36
C GLU A 11 3.41 18.27 -4.54
N LYS A 12 4.22 17.31 -5.00
CA LYS A 12 3.83 16.36 -6.03
C LYS A 12 2.63 15.51 -5.60
N TYR A 13 2.62 15.01 -4.36
CA TYR A 13 1.47 14.25 -3.85
C TYR A 13 0.18 15.08 -3.91
N TYR A 14 0.22 16.33 -3.45
CA TYR A 14 -0.97 17.20 -3.47
C TYR A 14 -1.43 17.57 -4.88
N ARG A 15 -0.51 17.78 -5.83
CA ARG A 15 -0.83 18.11 -7.22
C ARG A 15 -1.30 16.89 -8.04
N ASP A 16 -0.62 15.76 -7.90
CA ASP A 16 -0.82 14.60 -8.78
C ASP A 16 -1.69 13.51 -8.13
N GLY A 17 -1.93 13.57 -6.81
CA GLY A 17 -2.70 12.59 -6.05
C GLY A 17 -1.91 11.34 -5.63
N TYR A 18 -0.62 11.28 -5.96
CA TYR A 18 0.27 10.18 -5.60
C TYR A 18 1.74 10.61 -5.61
N VAL A 19 2.59 9.86 -4.91
CA VAL A 19 4.04 10.04 -4.95
C VAL A 19 4.77 8.70 -4.96
N HIS A 20 5.78 8.60 -5.83
CA HIS A 20 6.71 7.48 -5.94
C HIS A 20 8.00 7.98 -6.62
N PRO A 21 9.15 7.29 -6.47
CA PRO A 21 9.38 6.13 -5.62
C PRO A 21 9.61 6.52 -4.15
N PHE A 22 9.27 5.59 -3.25
CA PHE A 22 9.55 5.68 -1.82
C PHE A 22 10.08 4.32 -1.34
N ARG A 23 11.27 4.31 -0.72
CA ARG A 23 11.90 3.07 -0.22
C ARG A 23 11.59 2.89 1.26
N ALA A 24 10.61 2.04 1.56
CA ALA A 24 10.21 1.67 2.92
C ALA A 24 11.11 0.60 3.53
N LEU A 25 11.37 -0.48 2.79
CA LEU A 25 12.08 -1.68 3.24
C LEU A 25 13.42 -1.84 2.50
N SER A 26 14.44 -2.41 3.14
CA SER A 26 15.65 -2.85 2.43
C SER A 26 15.36 -4.05 1.51
N ASP A 27 16.28 -4.41 0.61
CA ASP A 27 16.10 -5.60 -0.24
C ASP A 27 16.05 -6.89 0.61
N ALA A 28 16.85 -6.93 1.69
CA ALA A 28 16.87 -8.04 2.64
C ALA A 28 15.55 -8.15 3.42
N ASP A 29 14.98 -7.03 3.88
CA ASP A 29 13.71 -7.02 4.60
C ASP A 29 12.55 -7.42 3.68
N ALA A 30 12.55 -6.92 2.44
CA ALA A 30 11.57 -7.31 1.44
C ALA A 30 11.65 -8.81 1.11
N GLN A 31 12.86 -9.36 0.97
CA GLN A 31 13.05 -10.79 0.75
C GLN A 31 12.64 -11.64 1.96
N SER A 32 12.94 -11.19 3.18
CA SER A 32 12.51 -11.86 4.42
C SER A 32 10.99 -11.89 4.53
N LEU A 33 10.34 -10.77 4.22
CA LEU A 33 8.89 -10.66 4.19
C LEU A 33 8.27 -11.57 3.13
N ARG A 34 8.86 -11.63 1.93
CA ARG A 34 8.45 -12.56 0.88
C ARG A 34 8.54 -14.02 1.33
N ASN A 35 9.66 -14.44 1.91
CA ASN A 35 9.83 -15.80 2.40
C ASN A 35 8.78 -16.17 3.46
N ARG A 36 8.41 -15.20 4.32
CA ARG A 36 7.36 -15.38 5.32
C ARG A 36 6.00 -15.59 4.70
N ILE A 37 5.67 -14.84 3.64
CA ILE A 37 4.42 -15.00 2.88
C ILE A 37 4.39 -16.38 2.23
N GLU A 38 5.45 -16.77 1.51
CA GLU A 38 5.54 -18.08 0.85
C GLU A 38 5.46 -19.24 1.86
N SER A 39 6.04 -19.09 3.06
CA SER A 39 5.93 -20.08 4.13
C SER A 39 4.50 -20.18 4.66
N PHE A 40 3.83 -19.03 4.86
CA PHE A 40 2.42 -19.00 5.26
C PHE A 40 1.51 -19.66 4.23
N GLU A 41 1.72 -19.41 2.94
CA GLU A 41 0.96 -20.07 1.86
C GLU A 41 1.14 -21.59 1.87
N ALA A 42 2.37 -22.06 2.08
CA ALA A 42 2.67 -23.48 2.18
C ALA A 42 1.98 -24.13 3.40
N GLU A 43 1.96 -23.45 4.55
CA GLU A 43 1.30 -23.93 5.77
C GLU A 43 -0.24 -23.93 5.65
N GLN A 44 -0.81 -22.91 5.02
CA GLN A 44 -2.26 -22.77 4.87
C GLN A 44 -2.83 -23.46 3.62
N ALA A 45 -1.96 -23.96 2.74
CA ALA A 45 -2.31 -24.54 1.45
C ALA A 45 -3.26 -23.67 0.60
N CYS A 46 -3.09 -22.34 0.66
CA CYS A 46 -3.85 -21.36 -0.13
C CYS A 46 -3.01 -20.10 -0.42
N GLU A 47 -3.44 -19.29 -1.39
CA GLU A 47 -2.78 -18.01 -1.67
C GLU A 47 -2.93 -17.06 -0.47
N ALA A 48 -1.89 -16.27 -0.20
CA ALA A 48 -1.89 -15.34 0.93
C ALA A 48 -3.05 -14.34 0.82
N GLN A 49 -3.39 -13.89 -0.39
CA GLN A 49 -4.53 -12.99 -0.62
C GLN A 49 -5.90 -13.60 -0.20
N GLN A 50 -6.03 -14.92 -0.18
CA GLN A 50 -7.30 -15.59 0.20
C GLN A 50 -7.48 -15.64 1.73
N ALA A 51 -6.38 -15.76 2.48
CA ALA A 51 -6.41 -15.86 3.94
C ALA A 51 -6.14 -14.51 4.63
N LEU A 52 -5.30 -13.65 4.06
CA LEU A 52 -4.94 -12.32 4.57
C LEU A 52 -5.90 -11.26 4.04
N VAL A 53 -7.17 -11.41 4.41
CA VAL A 53 -8.25 -10.51 4.01
C VAL A 53 -8.19 -9.17 4.76
N PHE A 54 -9.16 -8.29 4.51
CA PHE A 54 -9.21 -6.95 5.08
C PHE A 54 -8.97 -6.95 6.60
N LYS A 55 -8.04 -6.08 7.05
CA LYS A 55 -7.60 -5.95 8.45
C LYS A 55 -6.82 -7.15 9.01
N ALA A 56 -6.16 -7.94 8.17
CA ALA A 56 -5.24 -9.00 8.61
C ALA A 56 -4.10 -8.49 9.54
N HIS A 57 -3.79 -7.19 9.56
CA HIS A 57 -2.88 -6.62 10.55
C HIS A 57 -3.34 -6.77 12.02
N LEU A 58 -4.63 -7.01 12.28
CA LEU A 58 -5.15 -7.20 13.65
C LEU A 58 -4.74 -8.56 14.25
N PRO A 59 -4.97 -9.71 13.58
CA PRO A 59 -4.55 -11.02 14.10
C PRO A 59 -3.07 -11.36 13.83
N PHE A 60 -2.43 -10.76 12.82
CA PHE A 60 -1.07 -11.13 12.42
C PHE A 60 -0.06 -10.06 12.81
N ARG A 61 0.77 -10.36 13.83
CA ARG A 61 1.78 -9.41 14.34
C ARG A 61 2.70 -8.84 13.25
N TRP A 62 3.10 -9.66 12.29
CA TRP A 62 4.02 -9.22 11.23
C TRP A 62 3.40 -8.25 10.24
N LEU A 63 2.08 -8.33 10.03
CA LEU A 63 1.35 -7.32 9.28
C LEU A 63 1.16 -6.05 10.13
N SER A 64 0.95 -6.19 11.44
CA SER A 64 0.98 -5.05 12.36
C SER A 64 2.33 -4.33 12.32
N ASP A 65 3.44 -5.05 12.31
CA ASP A 65 4.79 -4.47 12.24
C ASP A 65 4.99 -3.65 10.95
N ILE A 66 4.42 -4.10 9.83
CA ILE A 66 4.48 -3.41 8.53
C ILE A 66 3.68 -2.11 8.58
N ILE A 67 2.42 -2.13 9.04
CA ILE A 67 1.60 -0.91 9.07
C ILE A 67 2.14 0.12 10.07
N THR A 68 2.95 -0.30 11.05
CA THR A 68 3.64 0.59 12.01
C THR A 68 5.12 0.82 11.68
N HIS A 69 5.58 0.45 10.48
CA HIS A 69 7.00 0.56 10.13
C HIS A 69 7.43 2.04 10.15
N PRO A 70 8.51 2.43 10.89
CA PRO A 70 8.84 3.84 11.11
C PRO A 70 8.96 4.65 9.83
N ARG A 71 9.64 4.13 8.81
CA ARG A 71 9.77 4.83 7.51
C ARG A 71 8.42 5.02 6.82
N ILE A 72 7.48 4.07 6.96
CA ILE A 72 6.14 4.22 6.37
C ILE A 72 5.39 5.32 7.11
N LEU A 73 5.41 5.29 8.45
CA LEU A 73 4.78 6.32 9.27
C LEU A 73 5.38 7.70 8.99
N ASP A 74 6.71 7.85 9.01
CA ASP A 74 7.39 9.12 8.71
C ASP A 74 6.95 9.71 7.36
N ALA A 75 6.87 8.87 6.30
CA ALA A 75 6.42 9.32 4.98
C ALA A 75 4.95 9.73 4.94
N VAL A 76 4.09 9.04 5.70
CA VAL A 76 2.65 9.38 5.79
C VAL A 76 2.45 10.64 6.64
N GLU A 77 3.18 10.78 7.74
CA GLU A 77 3.16 11.96 8.60
C GLU A 77 3.59 13.23 7.85
N ASP A 78 4.59 13.12 6.96
CA ASP A 78 5.01 14.23 6.09
C ASP A 78 3.89 14.75 5.18
N VAL A 79 2.89 13.90 4.87
CA VAL A 79 1.76 14.25 4.00
C VAL A 79 0.56 14.73 4.80
N ILE A 80 0.07 13.93 5.76
CA ILE A 80 -1.21 14.20 6.46
C ILE A 80 -1.05 14.62 7.94
N GLY A 81 0.18 14.74 8.43
CA GLY A 81 0.47 15.08 9.82
C GLY A 81 0.46 13.87 10.76
N PRO A 82 0.70 14.09 12.07
CA PRO A 82 1.06 13.03 13.02
C PRO A 82 -0.14 12.21 13.55
N ASN A 83 -1.37 12.61 13.26
CA ASN A 83 -2.56 11.95 13.79
C ASN A 83 -3.01 10.82 12.85
N LEU A 84 -2.28 9.70 12.91
CA LEU A 84 -2.46 8.58 11.99
C LEU A 84 -3.41 7.51 12.53
N LEU A 85 -4.31 7.03 11.68
CA LEU A 85 -5.12 5.85 11.91
C LEU A 85 -5.04 4.90 10.71
N CYS A 86 -4.43 3.74 10.90
CA CYS A 86 -4.54 2.65 9.93
C CYS A 86 -5.90 1.96 10.10
N TRP A 87 -6.90 2.41 9.36
CA TRP A 87 -8.26 1.85 9.44
C TRP A 87 -8.38 0.50 8.71
N GLY A 88 -7.44 0.16 7.83
CA GLY A 88 -7.54 -1.01 6.96
C GLY A 88 -6.21 -1.39 6.33
N SER A 89 -6.03 -2.69 6.08
CA SER A 89 -4.95 -3.22 5.24
C SER A 89 -5.48 -4.38 4.41
N SER A 90 -5.01 -4.49 3.17
CA SER A 90 -5.37 -5.56 2.26
C SER A 90 -4.12 -6.12 1.59
N PHE A 91 -4.13 -7.41 1.29
CA PHE A 91 -3.04 -8.07 0.58
C PHE A 91 -3.41 -8.26 -0.90
N PHE A 92 -2.52 -7.90 -1.81
CA PHE A 92 -2.70 -8.07 -3.26
C PHE A 92 -1.59 -8.94 -3.81
N GLN A 93 -1.99 -10.04 -4.45
CA GLN A 93 -1.10 -11.02 -5.05
C GLN A 93 -1.50 -11.22 -6.51
N LYS A 94 -0.49 -11.27 -7.38
CA LYS A 94 -0.68 -11.55 -8.79
C LYS A 94 0.36 -12.58 -9.23
N ASN A 95 -0.11 -13.80 -9.46
CA ASN A 95 0.73 -14.88 -9.95
C ASN A 95 0.99 -14.71 -11.46
N ALA A 96 2.02 -15.39 -11.97
CA ALA A 96 2.30 -15.39 -13.40
C ALA A 96 1.08 -15.88 -14.19
N HIS A 97 0.74 -15.17 -15.28
CA HIS A 97 -0.42 -15.45 -16.13
C HIS A 97 -1.79 -15.35 -15.43
N ASP A 98 -1.86 -14.72 -14.26
CA ASP A 98 -3.12 -14.48 -13.57
C ASP A 98 -3.99 -13.47 -14.35
N PRO A 99 -5.21 -13.86 -14.79
CA PRO A 99 -6.08 -12.99 -15.56
C PRO A 99 -6.78 -11.92 -14.72
N ARG A 100 -6.71 -11.99 -13.38
CA ARG A 100 -7.32 -11.01 -12.49
C ARG A 100 -6.70 -9.63 -12.70
N PHE A 101 -7.54 -8.61 -12.71
CA PHE A 101 -7.14 -7.22 -12.77
C PHE A 101 -8.05 -6.36 -11.90
N VAL A 102 -7.53 -5.21 -11.47
CA VAL A 102 -8.30 -4.19 -10.78
C VAL A 102 -8.64 -3.11 -11.82
N SER A 103 -9.93 -2.84 -12.03
CA SER A 103 -10.40 -1.79 -12.92
C SER A 103 -10.05 -0.39 -12.39
N TRP A 104 -10.17 0.63 -13.23
CA TRP A 104 -10.11 2.02 -12.74
C TRP A 104 -11.19 2.24 -11.68
N HIS A 105 -10.81 2.86 -10.57
CA HIS A 105 -11.68 3.16 -9.43
C HIS A 105 -11.04 4.22 -8.53
N GLN A 106 -11.82 4.75 -7.58
CA GLN A 106 -11.34 5.51 -6.44
C GLN A 106 -11.56 4.71 -5.15
N ASP A 107 -10.51 4.61 -4.33
CA ASP A 107 -10.51 3.84 -3.09
C ASP A 107 -11.61 4.31 -2.11
N THR A 108 -11.77 5.63 -1.97
CA THR A 108 -12.70 6.27 -1.03
C THR A 108 -14.15 5.84 -1.22
N TYR A 109 -14.55 5.52 -2.47
CA TYR A 109 -15.89 5.03 -2.79
C TYR A 109 -16.23 3.73 -2.05
N TYR A 110 -15.25 2.86 -1.82
CA TYR A 110 -15.45 1.58 -1.16
C TYR A 110 -15.42 1.67 0.37
N TYR A 111 -14.89 2.75 0.93
CA TYR A 111 -14.55 2.81 2.37
C TYR A 111 -15.68 3.41 3.21
N GLY A 112 -16.52 4.26 2.62
CA GLY A 112 -17.65 4.88 3.34
C GLY A 112 -17.22 5.73 4.54
N LEU A 113 -16.01 6.28 4.51
CA LEU A 113 -15.46 7.16 5.54
C LEU A 113 -15.87 8.62 5.26
N GLU A 114 -16.12 9.36 6.34
CA GLU A 114 -16.48 10.79 6.29
C GLU A 114 -15.55 11.58 7.24
N PRO A 115 -14.80 12.59 6.74
CA PRO A 115 -14.65 12.94 5.33
C PRO A 115 -13.96 11.83 4.52
N PRO A 116 -14.10 11.78 3.18
CA PRO A 116 -13.42 10.82 2.30
C PRO A 116 -11.93 11.12 2.13
N ASP A 117 -11.26 11.55 3.21
CA ASP A 117 -9.87 11.95 3.24
C ASP A 117 -9.01 10.78 3.69
N THR A 118 -8.80 9.82 2.79
CA THR A 118 -7.94 8.66 3.03
C THR A 118 -6.75 8.66 2.08
N LEU A 119 -5.62 8.12 2.56
CA LEU A 119 -4.48 7.77 1.71
C LEU A 119 -4.21 6.27 1.79
N THR A 120 -3.68 5.72 0.70
CA THR A 120 -3.28 4.32 0.61
C THR A 120 -1.76 4.22 0.45
N VAL A 121 -1.10 3.47 1.34
CA VAL A 121 0.30 3.08 1.15
C VAL A 121 0.32 1.77 0.36
N TRP A 122 0.76 1.83 -0.90
CA TRP A 122 0.95 0.63 -1.72
C TRP A 122 2.40 0.13 -1.61
N LEU A 123 2.63 -0.92 -0.82
CA LEU A 123 3.96 -1.48 -0.56
C LEU A 123 4.26 -2.66 -1.49
N SER A 124 5.20 -2.49 -2.42
CA SER A 124 5.71 -3.58 -3.25
C SER A 124 6.67 -4.48 -2.45
N ILE A 125 6.31 -5.74 -2.24
CA ILE A 125 7.18 -6.76 -1.61
C ILE A 125 8.07 -7.44 -2.66
N THR A 126 7.55 -7.59 -3.88
CA THR A 126 8.27 -8.06 -5.07
C THR A 126 8.41 -6.92 -6.09
N HIS A 127 9.26 -7.11 -7.10
CA HIS A 127 9.33 -6.17 -8.22
C HIS A 127 7.95 -6.02 -8.88
N SER A 128 7.47 -4.78 -8.97
CA SER A 128 6.19 -4.42 -9.56
C SER A 128 6.43 -3.57 -10.80
N ASN A 129 6.21 -4.16 -11.99
CA ASN A 129 6.42 -3.52 -13.29
C ASN A 129 5.24 -3.82 -14.24
N LEU A 130 5.33 -3.38 -15.50
CA LEU A 130 4.25 -3.56 -16.48
C LEU A 130 3.92 -5.04 -16.74
N GLU A 131 4.91 -5.93 -16.71
CA GLU A 131 4.73 -7.37 -16.94
C GLU A 131 4.08 -8.05 -15.74
N SER A 132 4.42 -7.63 -14.52
CA SER A 132 3.86 -8.18 -13.28
C SER A 132 2.58 -7.49 -12.81
N GLY A 133 2.09 -6.49 -13.55
CA GLY A 133 0.83 -5.79 -13.28
C GLY A 133 0.92 -4.69 -12.22
N CYS A 134 1.88 -3.76 -12.36
CA CYS A 134 2.01 -2.62 -11.46
C CYS A 134 0.77 -1.71 -11.42
N VAL A 135 0.63 -0.98 -10.31
CA VAL A 135 -0.42 0.04 -10.15
C VAL A 135 -0.28 1.10 -11.23
N ARG A 136 -1.42 1.59 -11.70
CA ARG A 136 -1.52 2.76 -12.57
C ARG A 136 -2.37 3.81 -11.88
N VAL A 137 -1.94 5.07 -11.97
CA VAL A 137 -2.62 6.22 -11.38
C VAL A 137 -2.84 7.26 -12.48
N ILE A 138 -3.97 7.96 -12.46
CA ILE A 138 -4.25 9.10 -13.32
C ILE A 138 -3.87 10.35 -12.52
N PRO A 139 -2.80 11.09 -12.89
CA PRO A 139 -2.39 12.27 -12.13
C PRO A 139 -3.50 13.33 -12.05
N GLY A 140 -3.73 13.87 -10.86
CA GLY A 140 -4.72 14.92 -10.60
C GLY A 140 -6.17 14.43 -10.50
N SER A 141 -6.43 13.12 -10.65
CA SER A 141 -7.80 12.60 -10.64
C SER A 141 -8.50 12.67 -9.27
N HIS A 142 -7.76 12.97 -8.20
CA HIS A 142 -8.31 13.19 -6.86
C HIS A 142 -9.00 14.56 -6.73
N GLU A 143 -8.69 15.53 -7.60
CA GLU A 143 -9.39 16.83 -7.65
C GLU A 143 -10.69 16.75 -8.45
N SER A 144 -10.82 15.74 -9.31
CA SER A 144 -12.01 15.53 -10.11
C SER A 144 -13.12 14.89 -9.28
N ARG A 145 -14.33 15.45 -9.37
CA ARG A 145 -15.55 14.83 -8.84
C ARG A 145 -16.12 13.76 -9.78
N GLU A 146 -15.51 13.56 -10.95
CA GLU A 146 -15.94 12.62 -11.98
C GLU A 146 -14.77 11.72 -12.40
N ILE A 147 -14.91 10.41 -12.14
CA ILE A 147 -14.21 9.32 -12.84
C ILE A 147 -15.28 8.31 -13.27
#